data_AF-A0A2J6T5T2-F1
#
_entry.id   AF-A0A2J6T5T2-F1
#
_cell.length_a   1.000
_cell.length_b   1.000
_cell.length_c   1.000
_cell.angle_alpha   90.00
_cell.angle_beta   90.00
_cell.angle_gamma   90.00
#
_symmetry.space_group_name_H-M   'P 1'
#
loop_
_entity.id
_entity.type
_entity.pdbx_description
1 polymer ?
#
loop_
_entity_poly.entity_id
_entity_poly.type
_entity_poly.pdbx_seq_one_letter_code
_entity_poly.pdbx_strand_id
1 'polypeptide(L)'
;MEIGDLATAQIVEQPEFTLFPRLAPEIRLTIWKLAIPGPRVITIQEHNDATPNFRLLAASYAIPAMLHTSRESREVALGSYELAFTNHRNVKPMYLDFSKDIY
;
A
#
# COMPACT_ATOMS: atom_id res chain seq x y z
N MET A 1 20.80 21.23 44.84
CA MET A 1 19.54 21.14 44.08
C MET A 1 19.62 19.83 43.32
N GLU A 2 19.06 18.78 43.92
CA GLU A 2 19.10 17.43 43.38
C GLU A 2 18.21 17.35 42.14
N ILE A 3 18.81 16.97 41.01
CA ILE A 3 18.08 16.57 39.82
C ILE A 3 17.69 15.10 40.04
N GLY A 4 16.44 14.93 40.48
CA GLY A 4 15.84 13.63 40.77
C GLY A 4 15.80 12.72 39.54
N ASP A 5 16.02 11.44 39.84
CA ASP A 5 15.92 10.26 39.00
C ASP A 5 14.79 10.37 37.95
N LEU A 6 15.17 10.42 36.67
CA LEU A 6 14.22 10.23 35.58
C LEU A 6 13.91 8.73 35.51
N ALA A 7 12.76 8.38 36.07
CA ALA A 7 12.18 7.03 36.03
C ALA A 7 12.39 6.34 34.67
N THR A 8 13.18 5.26 34.69
CA THR A 8 13.31 4.30 33.61
C THR A 8 11.92 3.78 33.24
N ALA A 9 11.37 4.27 32.13
CA ALA A 9 10.16 3.70 31.56
C ALA A 9 10.44 2.25 31.19
N GLN A 10 9.76 1.32 31.86
CA GLN A 10 9.86 -0.09 31.57
C GLN A 10 9.27 -0.34 30.18
N ILE A 11 10.11 -0.73 29.23
CA ILE A 11 9.67 -1.14 27.90
C ILE A 11 8.85 -2.42 28.09
N VAL A 12 7.53 -2.30 28.09
CA VAL A 12 6.63 -3.44 28.04
C VAL A 12 6.71 -3.99 26.63
N GLU A 13 7.36 -5.15 26.48
CA GLU A 13 7.41 -5.88 25.22
C GLU A 13 5.97 -6.21 24.79
N GLN A 14 5.50 -5.60 23.71
CA GLN A 14 4.19 -5.88 23.15
C GLN A 14 4.27 -7.26 22.46
N PRO A 15 3.33 -8.18 22.72
CA PRO A 15 3.33 -9.46 22.03
C PRO A 15 3.21 -9.22 20.52
N GLU A 16 4.23 -9.63 19.78
CA GLU A 16 4.23 -9.53 18.32
C GLU A 16 3.25 -10.58 17.77
N PHE A 17 2.31 -10.14 16.94
CA PHE A 17 1.35 -11.04 16.29
C PHE A 17 2.09 -11.95 15.29
N THR A 18 2.54 -13.11 15.77
CA THR A 18 3.36 -14.08 15.01
C THR A 18 2.59 -15.31 14.54
N LEU A 19 1.25 -15.30 14.62
CA LEU A 19 0.44 -16.46 14.26
C LEU A 19 0.34 -16.68 12.75
N PHE A 20 0.29 -15.59 11.96
CA PHE A 20 0.16 -15.70 10.51
C PHE A 20 1.32 -16.48 9.86
N PRO A 21 2.61 -16.21 10.18
CA PRO A 21 3.73 -17.00 9.67
C PRO A 21 3.71 -18.49 10.03
N ARG A 22 2.99 -18.90 11.09
CA ARG A 22 2.90 -20.31 11.52
C ARG A 22 1.88 -21.12 10.72
N LEU A 23 1.07 -20.47 9.89
CA LEU A 23 0.16 -21.15 8.98
C LEU A 23 0.93 -21.86 7.86
N ALA A 24 0.41 -23.00 7.42
CA ALA A 24 0.92 -23.69 6.24
C ALA A 24 0.93 -22.73 5.03
N PRO A 25 1.96 -22.80 4.14
CA PRO A 25 2.10 -21.89 3.02
C PRO A 25 0.85 -21.78 2.14
N GLU A 26 0.15 -22.90 1.90
CA GLU A 26 -1.06 -22.97 1.08
C GLU A 26 -2.19 -22.12 1.68
N ILE A 27 -2.32 -22.12 3.00
CA ILE A 27 -3.31 -21.32 3.73
C ILE A 27 -2.95 -19.84 3.65
N ARG A 28 -1.68 -19.49 3.85
CA ARG A 28 -1.21 -18.09 3.72
C ARG A 28 -1.47 -17.55 2.33
N LEU A 29 -1.12 -18.31 1.30
CA LEU A 29 -1.39 -17.96 -0.10
C LEU A 29 -2.89 -17.83 -0.39
N THR A 30 -3.73 -18.69 0.18
CA THR A 30 -5.18 -18.61 0.05
C THR A 30 -5.73 -17.34 0.68
N ILE A 31 -5.29 -17.01 1.90
CA ILE A 31 -5.67 -15.76 2.59
C ILE A 31 -5.26 -14.56 1.74
N TRP A 32 -4.04 -14.55 1.20
CA TRP A 32 -3.58 -13.46 0.34
C TRP A 32 -4.39 -13.31 -0.93
N LYS A 33 -4.73 -14.40 -1.61
CA LYS A 33 -5.60 -14.35 -2.81
C LYS A 33 -6.98 -13.79 -2.48
N LEU A 34 -7.54 -14.15 -1.32
CA LEU A 34 -8.84 -13.66 -0.86
C LEU A 34 -8.79 -12.21 -0.34
N ALA A 35 -7.62 -11.74 0.10
CA ALA A 35 -7.41 -10.39 0.57
C ALA A 35 -7.14 -9.38 -0.56
N ILE A 36 -7.05 -9.83 -1.82
CA ILE A 36 -7.00 -8.93 -2.98
C ILE A 36 -8.30 -8.11 -2.99
N PRO A 37 -8.22 -6.77 -2.99
CA PRO A 37 -9.41 -5.93 -3.04
C PRO A 37 -10.26 -6.24 -4.28
N GLY A 38 -11.57 -6.08 -4.14
CA GLY A 38 -12.48 -6.05 -5.29
C GLY A 38 -12.28 -4.79 -6.15
N PRO A 39 -13.15 -4.59 -7.17
CA PRO A 39 -13.17 -3.38 -7.98
C PRO A 39 -13.13 -2.10 -7.15
N ARG A 40 -12.28 -1.15 -7.54
CA ARG A 40 -12.15 0.16 -6.89
C ARG A 40 -12.15 1.28 -7.93
N VAL A 41 -12.52 2.47 -7.48
CA VAL A 41 -12.52 3.70 -8.28
C VAL A 41 -11.20 4.44 -8.09
N ILE A 42 -10.54 4.76 -9.19
CA ILE A 42 -9.33 5.58 -9.24
C ILE A 42 -9.72 6.95 -9.77
N THR A 43 -9.71 7.96 -8.91
CA THR A 43 -10.11 9.31 -9.33
C THR A 43 -8.90 10.06 -9.86
N ILE A 44 -8.90 10.41 -11.14
CA ILE A 44 -7.85 11.23 -11.77
C ILE A 44 -8.34 12.67 -11.86
N GLN A 45 -7.60 13.60 -11.24
CA GLN A 45 -7.92 15.03 -11.25
C GLN A 45 -6.75 15.83 -11.79
N GLU A 46 -7.06 16.87 -12.57
CA GLU A 46 -6.08 17.85 -13.00
C GLU A 46 -5.81 18.83 -11.85
N HIS A 47 -4.54 18.95 -11.46
CA HIS A 47 -4.07 19.95 -10.54
C HIS A 47 -3.56 21.15 -11.34
N ASN A 48 -4.19 22.32 -11.12
CA ASN A 48 -3.74 23.57 -11.70
C ASN A 48 -2.51 24.04 -10.92
N ASP A 49 -1.33 23.61 -11.33
CA ASP A 49 -0.10 24.22 -10.84
C ASP A 49 0.08 25.60 -11.48
N ALA A 50 0.75 26.51 -10.75
CA ALA A 50 0.98 27.89 -11.18
C ALA A 50 1.78 28.02 -12.50
N THR A 51 2.34 26.92 -13.01
CA THR A 51 3.04 26.85 -14.30
C THR A 51 2.05 26.68 -15.46
N PRO A 52 1.91 27.67 -16.37
CA PRO A 52 0.87 27.70 -17.41
C PRO A 52 0.87 26.55 -18.43
N ASN A 53 1.93 25.73 -18.49
CA ASN A 53 2.11 24.69 -19.50
C ASN A 53 2.30 23.28 -18.92
N PHE A 54 2.16 23.09 -17.60
CA PHE A 54 2.33 21.78 -16.97
C PHE A 54 1.09 21.43 -16.15
N ARG A 55 0.27 20.55 -16.71
CA ARG A 55 -0.93 20.03 -16.07
C ARG A 55 -0.56 18.74 -15.36
N LEU A 56 -0.39 18.79 -14.05
CA LEU A 56 -0.19 17.58 -13.25
C LEU A 56 -1.53 16.88 -13.06
N LEU A 57 -1.55 15.58 -13.32
CA LEU A 57 -2.67 14.72 -13.01
C LEU A 57 -2.38 14.02 -11.68
N ALA A 58 -3.22 14.28 -10.69
CA ALA A 58 -3.19 13.61 -9.40
C ALA A 58 -4.22 12.47 -9.40
N ALA A 59 -3.76 11.25 -9.14
CA ALA A 59 -4.64 10.12 -8.89
C ALA A 59 -4.87 9.97 -7.39
N SER A 60 -6.14 9.85 -7.01
CA SER A 60 -6.57 9.55 -5.64
C SER A 60 -7.17 8.16 -5.62
N TYR A 61 -6.58 7.28 -4.80
CA TYR A 61 -7.03 5.89 -4.64
C TYR A 61 -6.53 5.31 -3.32
N ALA A 62 -7.25 4.31 -2.79
CA ALA A 62 -6.76 3.51 -1.68
C ALA A 62 -5.68 2.54 -2.18
N ILE A 63 -4.46 2.70 -1.67
CA ILE A 63 -3.37 1.77 -1.98
C ILE A 63 -3.70 0.42 -1.36
N PRO A 64 -3.71 -0.70 -2.13
CA PRO A 64 -4.01 -2.01 -1.59
C PRO A 64 -3.02 -2.36 -0.49
N ALA A 65 -3.52 -2.67 0.71
CA ALA A 65 -2.68 -3.01 1.87
C ALA A 65 -1.68 -4.14 1.52
N MET A 66 -2.12 -5.07 0.66
CA MET A 66 -1.34 -6.19 0.15
C MET A 66 0.01 -5.80 -0.48
N LEU A 67 0.11 -4.60 -1.07
CA LEU A 67 1.37 -4.13 -1.68
C LEU A 67 2.41 -3.70 -0.63
N HIS A 68 2.00 -3.55 0.64
CA HIS A 68 2.81 -3.00 1.72
C HIS A 68 2.88 -3.88 2.98
N THR A 69 2.03 -4.90 3.13
CA THR A 69 2.00 -5.74 4.34
C THR A 69 3.23 -6.62 4.49
N SER A 70 3.62 -7.36 3.45
CA SER A 70 4.78 -8.26 3.47
C SER A 70 5.25 -8.57 2.05
N ARG A 71 6.45 -9.16 1.92
CA ARG A 71 6.96 -9.61 0.62
C ARG A 71 6.05 -10.65 -0.05
N GLU A 72 5.61 -11.64 0.71
CA GLU A 72 4.70 -12.70 0.21
C GLU A 72 3.37 -12.11 -0.27
N SER A 73 2.79 -11.21 0.53
CA SER A 73 1.55 -10.51 0.20
C SER A 73 1.70 -9.70 -1.10
N ARG A 74 2.82 -9.01 -1.25
CA ARG A 74 3.17 -8.24 -2.45
C ARG A 74 3.34 -9.12 -3.68
N GLU A 75 4.02 -10.26 -3.56
CA GLU A 75 4.21 -11.21 -4.67
C GLU A 75 2.85 -11.75 -5.17
N VAL A 76 1.91 -12.06 -4.28
CA VAL A 76 0.55 -12.45 -4.67
C VAL A 76 -0.19 -11.29 -5.33
N ALA A 77 -0.11 -10.08 -4.78
CA ALA A 77 -0.79 -8.91 -5.33
C ALA A 77 -0.28 -8.52 -6.73
N LEU A 78 1.02 -8.62 -6.98
CA LEU A 78 1.62 -8.35 -8.30
C LEU A 78 1.17 -9.34 -9.38
N GLY A 79 0.54 -10.46 -9.01
CA GLY A 79 -0.15 -11.34 -9.96
C GLY A 79 -1.49 -10.78 -10.47
N SER A 80 -2.02 -9.71 -9.87
CA SER A 80 -3.26 -9.03 -10.30
C SER A 80 -3.06 -7.55 -10.62
N TYR A 81 -2.10 -6.90 -9.96
CA TYR A 81 -1.80 -5.49 -10.14
C TYR A 81 -0.56 -5.27 -11.00
N GLU A 82 -0.67 -4.35 -11.96
CA GLU A 82 0.42 -3.91 -12.81
C GLU A 82 0.79 -2.45 -12.50
N LEU A 83 2.08 -2.12 -12.60
CA LEU A 83 2.55 -0.74 -12.41
C LEU A 83 2.32 0.06 -13.71
N ALA A 84 1.31 0.92 -13.71
CA ALA A 84 0.94 1.77 -14.83
C ALA A 84 1.67 3.12 -14.80
N PHE A 85 1.67 3.81 -15.95
CA PHE A 85 2.15 5.20 -16.13
C PHE A 85 3.62 5.46 -15.75
N THR A 86 4.47 4.44 -15.78
CA THR A 86 5.92 4.57 -15.48
C THR A 86 6.64 5.63 -16.31
N ASN A 87 6.24 5.80 -17.57
CA ASN A 87 6.83 6.75 -18.51
C ASN A 87 5.96 7.98 -18.78
N HIS A 88 4.92 8.22 -17.97
CA HIS A 88 4.02 9.36 -18.17
C HIS A 88 4.57 10.61 -17.47
N ARG A 89 4.72 11.71 -18.22
CA ARG A 89 5.35 12.94 -17.69
C ARG A 89 4.49 13.67 -16.66
N ASN A 90 3.17 13.52 -16.77
CA ASN A 90 2.20 14.32 -16.02
C ASN A 90 1.45 13.52 -14.95
N VAL A 91 1.70 12.21 -14.82
CA VAL A 91 0.99 11.31 -13.88
C VAL A 91 2.05 10.50 -13.14
N LYS A 92 1.91 10.37 -11.81
CA LYS A 92 2.79 9.48 -11.05
C LYS A 92 2.46 8.01 -11.32
N PRO A 93 3.46 7.11 -11.40
CA PRO A 93 3.19 5.69 -11.57
C PRO A 93 2.34 5.13 -10.44
N MET A 94 1.43 4.21 -10.75
CA MET A 94 0.54 3.61 -9.76
C MET A 94 0.20 2.16 -10.12
N TYR A 95 -0.11 1.35 -9.11
CA TYR A 95 -0.56 -0.01 -9.31
C TYR A 95 -2.04 -0.05 -9.65
N LEU A 96 -2.39 -0.69 -10.76
CA LEU A 96 -3.75 -0.87 -11.25
C LEU A 96 -4.03 -2.33 -11.58
N ASP A 97 -5.22 -2.79 -11.23
CA ASP A 97 -5.78 -4.03 -11.77
C ASP A 97 -6.67 -3.64 -12.96
N PHE A 98 -6.14 -3.72 -14.18
CA PHE A 98 -6.86 -3.32 -15.39
C PHE A 98 -8.15 -4.11 -15.65
N SER A 99 -8.32 -5.27 -15.01
CA SER A 99 -9.53 -6.09 -15.16
C SER A 99 -10.65 -5.67 -14.20
N LYS A 100 -10.31 -4.99 -13.10
CA LYS A 100 -11.28 -4.68 -12.03
C LYS A 100 -11.38 -3.20 -11.69
N ASP A 101 -10.29 -2.44 -11.80
CA ASP A 101 -10.26 -1.03 -11.46
C ASP A 101 -10.99 -0.21 -12.54
N ILE A 102 -11.80 0.75 -12.07
CA ILE A 102 -12.45 1.76 -12.93
C ILE A 102 -11.81 3.12 -12.65
N TYR A 103 -11.48 3.85 -13.71
CA TYR A 103 -10.69 5.08 -13.67
C TYR A 103 -11.29 6.18 -14.56
#